data_AF-A0A354ZEV4-F1
#
_entry.id   AF-A0A354ZEV4-F1
#
_cell.length_a   1.000
_cell.length_b   1.000
_cell.length_c   1.000
_cell.angle_alpha   90.00
_cell.angle_beta   90.00
_cell.angle_gamma   90.00
#
_symmetry.space_group_name_H-M   'P 1'
#
loop_
_entity.id
_entity.type
_entity.pdbx_description
1 polymer ?
#
loop_
_entity_poly.entity_id
_entity_poly.type
_entity_poly.pdbx_seq_one_letter_code
_entity_poly.pdbx_strand_id
1 'polypeptide(L)'
;MGDYLWQIDRELVLRCVDALAAGAMLVQQAADSETSRPYHQRRPIDDVEAEVASAIQRRFFEPDGIPVDAHRAFDPTGWFGAEADKLILRILGYAPTEAVTIAAFERFASILVEWWDEDGSRLEGRQKGHPQRNCKAQSVMTELLEDFLLRTTAVNAAEVIAPIADAVDNHPDKVRWLLIGLISVEERQQNTAQFWLLWKMLAEKVRNAIWLAWIDNEYPGGAEMILAIFLVTWWKDGVRHWRSLEGHAEHIHALFEDLPACSEVLDAYVRFLYHIGEQSLPTAFVRVAMRLKQGEPMKMLTKRNTVFLLEALLQRYVYGRPLELKSKRDLREAVLFLLDLLVENGSSAAFRMRDDFVTSASLT
;
A
#
# COMPACT_ATOMS: atom_id res chain seq x y z
N MET A 1 -24.08 -9.87 -8.42
CA MET A 1 -25.26 -9.31 -9.11
C MET A 1 -24.87 -8.20 -10.10
N GLY A 2 -23.84 -7.39 -9.80
CA GLY A 2 -23.40 -6.29 -10.68
C GLY A 2 -22.85 -6.71 -12.06
N ASP A 3 -21.98 -7.73 -12.14
CA ASP A 3 -21.41 -8.17 -13.43
C ASP A 3 -22.46 -8.54 -14.48
N TYR A 4 -23.53 -9.20 -14.03
CA TYR A 4 -24.62 -9.65 -14.90
C TYR A 4 -25.48 -8.48 -15.39
N LEU A 5 -25.63 -7.42 -14.58
CA LEU A 5 -26.40 -6.24 -14.95
C LEU A 5 -25.67 -5.38 -15.99
N TRP A 6 -24.35 -5.25 -15.90
CA TRP A 6 -23.57 -4.55 -16.93
C TRP A 6 -23.65 -5.21 -18.31
N GLN A 7 -23.76 -6.55 -18.34
CA GLN A 7 -23.89 -7.31 -19.59
C GLN A 7 -25.32 -7.26 -20.17
N ILE A 8 -26.34 -7.09 -19.31
CA ILE A 8 -27.74 -7.06 -19.73
C ILE A 8 -28.19 -5.65 -20.11
N ASP A 9 -27.89 -4.66 -19.27
CA ASP A 9 -28.40 -3.29 -19.44
C ASP A 9 -27.43 -2.26 -18.83
N ARG A 10 -26.42 -1.92 -19.64
CA ARG A 10 -25.43 -0.87 -19.33
C ARG A 10 -26.09 0.49 -19.06
N GLU A 11 -27.15 0.83 -19.77
CA GLU A 11 -27.81 2.14 -19.65
C GLU A 11 -28.53 2.26 -18.31
N LEU A 12 -29.21 1.20 -17.86
CA LEU A 12 -29.82 1.15 -16.54
C LEU A 12 -28.79 1.31 -15.42
N VAL A 13 -27.61 0.68 -15.55
CA VAL A 13 -26.54 0.84 -14.55
C VAL A 13 -26.05 2.28 -14.48
N LEU A 14 -25.80 2.91 -15.63
CA LEU A 14 -25.40 4.32 -15.68
C LEU A 14 -26.48 5.24 -15.08
N ARG A 15 -27.74 4.96 -15.36
CA ARG A 15 -28.88 5.70 -14.80
C ARG A 15 -28.99 5.56 -13.29
N CYS A 16 -28.68 4.38 -12.73
CA CYS A 16 -28.56 4.18 -11.28
C CYS A 16 -27.41 5.02 -10.68
N VAL A 17 -26.26 5.05 -11.35
CA VAL A 17 -25.10 5.86 -10.94
C VAL A 17 -25.44 7.36 -10.93
N ASP A 18 -26.09 7.84 -11.99
CA ASP A 18 -26.56 9.23 -12.08
C ASP A 18 -27.63 9.55 -11.02
N ALA A 19 -28.54 8.63 -10.74
CA ALA A 19 -29.56 8.81 -9.71
C ALA A 19 -28.96 8.93 -8.30
N LEU A 20 -27.91 8.15 -7.99
CA LEU A 20 -27.18 8.25 -6.71
C LEU A 20 -26.49 9.61 -6.57
N ALA A 21 -25.80 10.05 -7.62
CA ALA A 21 -25.13 11.35 -7.63
C ALA A 21 -26.12 12.51 -7.51
N ALA A 22 -27.20 12.50 -8.30
CA ALA A 22 -28.27 13.51 -8.24
C ALA A 22 -28.95 13.53 -6.86
N GLY A 23 -29.20 12.36 -6.27
CA GLY A 23 -29.73 12.24 -4.91
C GLY A 23 -28.82 12.91 -3.88
N ALA A 24 -27.51 12.64 -3.91
CA ALA A 24 -26.55 13.25 -2.99
C ALA A 24 -26.50 14.78 -3.13
N MET A 25 -26.53 15.30 -4.37
CA MET A 25 -26.57 16.74 -4.61
C MET A 25 -27.82 17.38 -4.01
N LEU A 26 -29.00 16.75 -4.18
CA LEU A 26 -30.26 17.25 -3.63
C LEU A 26 -30.29 17.19 -2.10
N VAL A 27 -29.76 16.11 -1.50
CA VAL A 27 -29.64 16.02 -0.04
C VAL A 27 -28.70 17.09 0.50
N GLN A 28 -27.55 17.31 -0.15
CA GLN A 28 -26.60 18.34 0.26
C GLN A 28 -27.23 19.75 0.19
N GLN A 29 -27.89 20.09 -0.93
CA GLN A 29 -28.59 21.36 -1.08
C GLN A 29 -29.68 21.56 -0.02
N ALA A 30 -30.45 20.52 0.28
CA ALA A 30 -31.46 20.56 1.31
C ALA A 30 -30.84 20.73 2.71
N ALA A 31 -29.76 20.00 3.03
CA ALA A 31 -29.04 20.11 4.29
C ALA A 31 -28.43 21.52 4.50
N ASP A 32 -27.87 22.12 3.45
CA ASP A 32 -27.34 23.48 3.48
C ASP A 32 -28.46 24.52 3.75
N SER A 33 -29.63 24.30 3.14
CA SER A 33 -30.81 25.14 3.37
C SER A 33 -31.35 25.04 4.80
N GLU A 34 -31.34 23.83 5.40
CA GLU A 34 -31.73 23.59 6.79
C GLU A 34 -30.72 24.20 7.77
N THR A 35 -29.43 24.24 7.41
CA THR A 35 -28.38 24.86 8.24
C THR A 35 -28.63 26.37 8.43
N SER A 36 -29.28 27.01 7.46
CA SER A 36 -29.67 28.43 7.53
C SER A 36 -30.92 28.67 8.39
N ARG A 37 -31.65 27.63 8.80
CA ARG A 37 -32.83 27.73 9.65
C ARG A 37 -32.49 27.73 11.15
N PRO A 38 -33.32 28.37 11.99
CA PRO A 38 -33.22 28.26 13.45
C PRO A 38 -33.27 26.79 13.88
N TYR A 39 -32.42 26.39 14.84
CA TYR A 39 -32.24 25.00 15.24
C TYR A 39 -33.55 24.23 15.51
N HIS A 40 -34.54 24.87 16.15
CA HIS A 40 -35.84 24.28 16.48
C HIS A 40 -36.79 24.10 15.28
N GLN A 41 -36.45 24.67 14.12
CA GLN A 41 -37.22 24.57 12.86
C GLN A 41 -36.51 23.68 11.83
N ARG A 42 -35.33 23.15 12.18
CA ARG A 42 -34.58 22.25 11.30
C ARG A 42 -35.28 20.91 11.25
N ARG A 43 -35.44 20.41 10.03
CA ARG A 43 -35.92 19.04 9.82
C ARG A 43 -34.80 18.05 10.17
N PRO A 44 -35.12 16.88 10.74
CA PRO A 44 -34.18 15.77 10.85
C PRO A 44 -33.61 15.42 9.47
N ILE A 45 -32.31 15.09 9.42
CA ILE A 45 -31.66 14.79 8.15
C ILE A 45 -32.23 13.52 7.49
N ASP A 46 -32.61 12.53 8.28
CA ASP A 46 -33.22 11.28 7.82
C ASP A 46 -34.54 11.54 7.05
N ASP A 47 -35.32 12.54 7.48
CA ASP A 47 -36.56 12.93 6.80
C ASP A 47 -36.28 13.60 5.45
N VAL A 48 -35.18 14.36 5.36
CA VAL A 48 -34.72 15.00 4.12
C VAL A 48 -34.23 13.93 3.14
N GLU A 49 -33.43 12.96 3.60
CA GLU A 49 -32.96 11.84 2.79
C GLU A 49 -34.13 11.00 2.26
N ALA A 50 -35.12 10.68 3.10
CA ALA A 50 -36.29 9.89 2.69
C ALA A 50 -37.16 10.61 1.64
N GLU A 51 -37.31 11.94 1.77
CA GLU A 51 -38.03 12.76 0.80
C GLU A 51 -37.31 12.81 -0.55
N VAL A 52 -36.00 13.06 -0.54
CA VAL A 52 -35.19 13.08 -1.76
C VAL A 52 -35.18 11.71 -2.44
N ALA A 53 -35.02 10.62 -1.68
CA ALA A 53 -35.08 9.27 -2.21
C ALA A 53 -36.43 8.98 -2.88
N SER A 54 -37.54 9.40 -2.26
CA SER A 54 -38.89 9.26 -2.82
C SER A 54 -39.06 10.06 -4.12
N ALA A 55 -38.48 11.27 -4.18
CA ALA A 55 -38.52 12.11 -5.38
C ALA A 55 -37.72 11.50 -6.53
N ILE A 56 -36.50 11.00 -6.27
CA ILE A 56 -35.66 10.31 -7.26
C ILE A 56 -36.37 9.05 -7.77
N GLN A 57 -36.95 8.23 -6.89
CA GLN A 57 -37.66 7.01 -7.28
C GLN A 57 -38.84 7.28 -8.22
N ARG A 58 -39.63 8.33 -7.96
CA ARG A 58 -40.77 8.70 -8.84
C ARG A 58 -40.31 9.11 -10.23
N ARG A 59 -39.21 9.85 -10.31
CA ARG A 59 -38.67 10.39 -11.56
C ARG A 59 -37.74 9.40 -12.27
N PHE A 60 -37.34 8.31 -11.62
CA PHE A 60 -36.33 7.38 -12.14
C PHE A 60 -36.69 6.81 -13.52
N PHE A 61 -37.97 6.54 -13.79
CA PHE A 61 -38.41 5.98 -15.08
C PHE A 61 -38.84 7.04 -16.12
N GLU A 62 -38.80 8.34 -15.78
CA GLU A 62 -39.15 9.42 -16.71
C GLU A 62 -37.94 9.74 -17.61
N PRO A 63 -38.06 9.90 -18.93
CA PRO A 63 -36.91 10.09 -19.84
C PRO A 63 -35.87 11.11 -19.36
N ASP A 64 -36.34 12.30 -18.92
CA ASP A 64 -35.50 13.41 -18.40
C ASP A 64 -35.57 13.54 -16.85
N GLY A 65 -36.01 12.48 -16.16
CA GLY A 65 -36.25 12.51 -14.72
C GLY A 65 -34.98 12.54 -13.87
N ILE A 66 -33.86 12.03 -14.42
CA ILE A 66 -32.54 12.02 -13.79
C ILE A 66 -31.57 12.79 -14.71
N PRO A 67 -30.81 13.78 -14.19
CA PRO A 67 -29.80 14.47 -14.99
C PRO A 67 -28.73 13.49 -15.49
N VAL A 68 -28.49 13.49 -16.81
CA VAL A 68 -27.44 12.67 -17.44
C VAL A 68 -26.07 13.13 -16.96
N ASP A 69 -25.17 12.18 -16.70
CA ASP A 69 -23.80 12.44 -16.23
C ASP A 69 -23.70 13.20 -14.89
N ALA A 70 -24.74 13.14 -14.05
CA ALA A 70 -24.74 13.72 -12.71
C ALA A 70 -23.54 13.23 -11.86
N HIS A 71 -23.10 11.98 -12.08
CA HIS A 71 -21.93 11.39 -11.43
C HIS A 71 -20.59 12.06 -11.75
N ARG A 72 -20.55 12.99 -12.72
CA ARG A 72 -19.37 13.80 -13.04
C ARG A 72 -19.35 15.16 -12.36
N ALA A 73 -20.52 15.66 -11.98
CA ALA A 73 -20.70 17.04 -11.51
C ALA A 73 -20.87 17.17 -9.99
N PHE A 74 -21.22 16.08 -9.30
CA PHE A 74 -21.40 16.12 -7.84
C PHE A 74 -20.06 16.25 -7.10
N ASP A 75 -20.10 16.86 -5.92
CA ASP A 75 -18.95 16.96 -5.01
C ASP A 75 -18.85 15.71 -4.12
N PRO A 76 -17.82 14.86 -4.27
CA PRO A 76 -17.61 13.67 -3.46
C PRO A 76 -16.91 13.96 -2.11
N THR A 77 -16.47 15.20 -1.86
CA THR A 77 -15.69 15.54 -0.66
C THR A 77 -16.54 15.76 0.60
N GLY A 78 -17.81 16.15 0.42
CA GLY A 78 -18.79 16.26 1.49
C GLY A 78 -19.27 14.91 2.04
N TRP A 79 -19.98 14.92 3.17
CA TRP A 79 -20.48 13.70 3.84
C TRP A 79 -21.39 12.86 2.93
N PHE A 80 -22.43 13.49 2.36
CA PHE A 80 -23.39 12.82 1.48
C PHE A 80 -22.76 12.45 0.13
N GLY A 81 -21.86 13.29 -0.35
CA GLY A 81 -21.03 13.02 -1.54
C GLY A 81 -20.21 11.74 -1.37
N ALA A 82 -19.45 11.61 -0.29
CA ALA A 82 -18.63 10.43 -0.02
C ALA A 82 -19.46 9.14 0.16
N GLU A 83 -20.65 9.22 0.76
CA GLU A 83 -21.55 8.07 0.86
C GLU A 83 -22.07 7.61 -0.50
N ALA A 84 -22.44 8.55 -1.37
CA ALA A 84 -22.86 8.24 -2.74
C ALA A 84 -21.69 7.75 -3.60
N ASP A 85 -20.53 8.39 -3.53
CA ASP A 85 -19.34 8.00 -4.32
C ASP A 85 -18.89 6.57 -3.96
N LYS A 86 -18.95 6.20 -2.68
CA LYS A 86 -18.74 4.81 -2.23
C LYS A 86 -19.68 3.82 -2.94
N LEU A 87 -20.97 4.14 -3.05
CA LEU A 87 -21.95 3.28 -3.74
C LEU A 87 -21.72 3.26 -5.26
N ILE A 88 -21.40 4.41 -5.84
CA ILE A 88 -21.09 4.58 -7.27
C ILE A 88 -19.85 3.75 -7.64
N LEU A 89 -18.72 3.93 -6.95
CA LEU A 89 -17.50 3.16 -7.17
C LEU A 89 -17.72 1.66 -7.01
N ARG A 90 -18.58 1.25 -6.06
CA ARG A 90 -18.95 -0.16 -5.90
C ARG A 90 -19.74 -0.71 -7.09
N ILE A 91 -20.62 0.07 -7.69
CA ILE A 91 -21.38 -0.34 -8.88
C ILE A 91 -20.47 -0.36 -10.11
N LEU A 92 -19.63 0.67 -10.27
CA LEU A 92 -18.69 0.81 -11.39
C LEU A 92 -17.58 -0.25 -11.33
N GLY A 93 -17.15 -0.67 -10.14
CA GLY A 93 -16.11 -1.68 -9.94
C GLY A 93 -16.40 -3.05 -10.55
N TYR A 94 -17.66 -3.35 -10.89
CA TYR A 94 -18.04 -4.56 -11.64
C TYR A 94 -17.68 -4.49 -13.14
N ALA A 95 -17.36 -3.31 -13.67
CA ALA A 95 -16.96 -3.12 -15.06
C ALA A 95 -15.62 -2.34 -15.13
N PRO A 96 -14.49 -2.98 -14.78
CA PRO A 96 -13.20 -2.30 -14.59
C PRO A 96 -12.55 -1.77 -15.88
N THR A 97 -13.08 -2.14 -17.05
CA THR A 97 -12.59 -1.72 -18.37
C THR A 97 -13.45 -0.63 -19.02
N GLU A 98 -14.59 -0.26 -18.42
CA GLU A 98 -15.44 0.80 -18.93
C GLU A 98 -14.81 2.17 -18.69
N ALA A 99 -14.88 3.06 -19.68
CA ALA A 99 -14.32 4.41 -19.60
C ALA A 99 -14.87 5.24 -18.42
N VAL A 100 -16.17 5.06 -18.10
CA VAL A 100 -16.80 5.73 -16.95
C VAL A 100 -16.22 5.26 -15.61
N THR A 101 -15.89 3.97 -15.50
CA THR A 101 -15.31 3.38 -14.29
C THR A 101 -13.90 3.90 -14.10
N ILE A 102 -13.10 3.88 -15.17
CA ILE A 102 -11.72 4.38 -15.15
C ILE A 102 -11.71 5.85 -14.71
N ALA A 103 -12.50 6.70 -15.35
CA ALA A 103 -12.59 8.12 -15.00
C ALA A 103 -13.06 8.37 -13.55
N ALA A 104 -13.96 7.54 -13.02
CA ALA A 104 -14.41 7.65 -11.63
C ALA A 104 -13.29 7.30 -10.63
N PHE A 105 -12.53 6.23 -10.88
CA PHE A 105 -11.41 5.84 -10.03
C PHE A 105 -10.20 6.79 -10.17
N GLU A 106 -9.93 7.32 -11.36
CA GLU A 106 -8.93 8.38 -11.56
C GLU A 106 -9.27 9.63 -10.74
N ARG A 107 -10.53 10.08 -10.82
CA ARG A 107 -11.01 11.21 -10.02
C ARG A 107 -10.87 10.93 -8.53
N PHE A 108 -11.27 9.74 -8.08
CA PHE A 108 -11.16 9.34 -6.68
C PHE A 108 -9.70 9.32 -6.20
N ALA A 109 -8.77 8.80 -7.02
CA ALA A 109 -7.34 8.78 -6.69
C ALA A 109 -6.78 10.20 -6.46
N SER A 110 -7.17 11.17 -7.30
CA SER A 110 -6.78 12.59 -7.12
C SER A 110 -7.38 13.19 -5.85
N ILE A 111 -8.68 12.99 -5.59
CA ILE A 111 -9.35 13.48 -4.37
C ILE A 111 -8.71 12.88 -3.12
N LEU A 112 -8.31 11.61 -3.17
CA LEU A 112 -7.67 10.94 -2.05
C LEU A 112 -6.34 11.62 -1.66
N VAL A 113 -5.56 12.07 -2.66
CA VAL A 113 -4.32 12.82 -2.43
C VAL A 113 -4.61 14.22 -1.89
N GLU A 114 -5.58 14.94 -2.46
CA GLU A 114 -6.02 16.25 -1.94
C GLU A 114 -6.45 16.15 -0.47
N TRP A 115 -7.12 15.06 -0.10
CA TRP A 115 -7.48 14.81 1.28
C TRP A 115 -6.29 14.64 2.20
N TRP A 116 -5.21 13.99 1.73
CA TRP A 116 -3.97 13.85 2.48
C TRP A 116 -3.26 15.20 2.65
N ASP A 117 -3.21 16.03 1.60
CA ASP A 117 -2.63 17.38 1.65
C ASP A 117 -3.35 18.28 2.68
N GLU A 118 -4.68 18.24 2.69
CA GLU A 118 -5.49 18.95 3.67
C GLU A 118 -5.27 18.45 5.11
N ASP A 119 -5.16 17.14 5.32
CA ASP A 119 -4.91 16.58 6.65
C ASP A 119 -3.52 16.93 7.17
N GLY A 120 -2.50 16.97 6.30
CA GLY A 120 -1.18 17.51 6.62
C GLY A 120 -1.25 18.98 7.04
N SER A 121 -1.98 19.81 6.29
CA SER A 121 -2.17 21.23 6.59
C SER A 121 -2.88 21.50 7.93
N ARG A 122 -3.76 20.59 8.37
CA ARG A 122 -4.43 20.66 9.68
C ARG A 122 -3.48 20.40 10.84
N LEU A 123 -2.57 19.44 10.69
CA LEU A 123 -1.56 19.11 11.71
C LEU A 123 -0.60 20.28 11.94
N GLU A 124 -0.33 21.08 10.91
CA GLU A 124 0.47 22.32 10.99
C GLU A 124 -0.30 23.53 11.60
N GLY A 125 -1.53 23.32 12.09
CA GLY A 125 -2.28 24.32 12.84
C GLY A 125 -2.87 25.46 12.01
N ARG A 126 -2.95 25.32 10.68
CA ARG A 126 -3.34 26.42 9.78
C ARG A 126 -4.84 26.58 9.51
N GLN A 127 -5.71 25.65 9.90
CA GLN A 127 -7.16 25.80 9.64
C GLN A 127 -8.05 25.25 10.75
N LYS A 128 -8.98 26.08 11.23
CA LYS A 128 -10.15 25.69 12.04
C LYS A 128 -11.39 25.76 11.14
N GLY A 129 -12.12 24.66 10.99
CA GLY A 129 -13.54 24.73 10.57
C GLY A 129 -13.98 23.93 9.36
N HIS A 130 -13.29 22.86 8.94
CA HIS A 130 -13.83 21.98 7.89
C HIS A 130 -14.82 20.94 8.44
N PRO A 131 -15.88 20.58 7.68
CA PRO A 131 -16.84 19.55 8.06
C PRO A 131 -16.17 18.21 8.37
N GLN A 132 -16.77 17.44 9.29
CA GLN A 132 -16.36 16.08 9.60
C GLN A 132 -16.43 15.21 8.33
N ARG A 133 -15.28 14.75 7.84
CA ARG A 133 -15.19 13.81 6.73
C ARG A 133 -15.74 12.44 7.14
N ASN A 134 -16.32 11.72 6.19
CA ASN A 134 -16.79 10.36 6.43
C ASN A 134 -15.64 9.35 6.28
N CYS A 135 -14.82 9.20 7.33
CA CYS A 135 -13.65 8.30 7.32
C CYS A 135 -14.02 6.84 7.01
N LYS A 136 -15.25 6.42 7.36
CA LYS A 136 -15.72 5.06 7.06
C LYS A 136 -15.96 4.88 5.56
N ALA A 137 -16.56 5.86 4.89
CA ALA A 137 -16.70 5.83 3.44
C ALA A 137 -15.34 5.81 2.76
N GLN A 138 -14.41 6.65 3.22
CA GLN A 138 -13.04 6.71 2.67
C GLN A 138 -12.33 5.35 2.71
N SER A 139 -12.36 4.67 3.87
CA SER A 139 -11.74 3.33 3.99
C SER A 139 -12.31 2.34 2.97
N VAL A 140 -13.64 2.33 2.79
CA VAL A 140 -14.28 1.42 1.82
C VAL A 140 -13.92 1.80 0.38
N MET A 141 -13.82 3.10 0.06
CA MET A 141 -13.44 3.55 -1.27
C MET A 141 -11.98 3.21 -1.59
N THR A 142 -11.07 3.28 -0.62
CA THR A 142 -9.68 2.82 -0.78
C THR A 142 -9.62 1.32 -1.07
N GLU A 143 -10.37 0.49 -0.34
CA GLU A 143 -10.46 -0.96 -0.63
C GLU A 143 -10.99 -1.23 -2.04
N LEU A 144 -12.00 -0.46 -2.50
CA LEU A 144 -12.51 -0.56 -3.87
C LEU A 144 -11.48 -0.14 -4.92
N LEU A 145 -10.67 0.88 -4.62
CA LEU A 145 -9.58 1.33 -5.49
C LEU A 145 -8.51 0.24 -5.63
N GLU A 146 -8.08 -0.38 -4.53
CA GLU A 146 -7.11 -1.49 -4.53
C GLU A 146 -7.61 -2.67 -5.37
N ASP A 147 -8.88 -3.04 -5.17
CA ASP A 147 -9.56 -4.10 -5.90
C ASP A 147 -9.73 -3.78 -7.40
N PHE A 148 -9.93 -2.51 -7.75
CA PHE A 148 -9.99 -2.03 -9.12
C PHE A 148 -8.63 -2.03 -9.82
N LEU A 149 -7.58 -1.53 -9.16
CA LEU A 149 -6.22 -1.45 -9.70
C LEU A 149 -5.66 -2.82 -10.11
N LEU A 150 -6.02 -3.87 -9.39
CA LEU A 150 -5.62 -5.25 -9.71
C LEU A 150 -6.48 -5.92 -10.79
N ARG A 151 -7.65 -5.38 -11.15
CA ARG A 151 -8.57 -6.00 -12.14
C ARG A 151 -8.67 -5.24 -13.46
N THR A 152 -8.29 -3.97 -13.49
CA THR A 152 -8.26 -3.19 -14.74
C THR A 152 -7.03 -3.50 -15.60
N THR A 153 -6.93 -2.86 -16.76
CA THR A 153 -5.78 -3.04 -17.66
C THR A 153 -4.52 -2.38 -17.08
N ALA A 154 -3.35 -2.85 -17.48
CA ALA A 154 -2.07 -2.28 -17.05
C ALA A 154 -1.95 -0.77 -17.31
N VAL A 155 -2.47 -0.30 -18.46
CA VAL A 155 -2.44 1.13 -18.85
C VAL A 155 -3.31 1.94 -17.89
N ASN A 156 -4.57 1.55 -17.72
CA ASN A 156 -5.51 2.29 -16.87
C ASN A 156 -5.07 2.27 -15.40
N ALA A 157 -4.54 1.13 -14.91
CA ALA A 157 -4.07 1.05 -13.54
C ALA A 157 -2.87 1.99 -13.31
N ALA A 158 -2.00 2.14 -14.31
CA ALA A 158 -0.88 3.07 -14.25
C ALA A 158 -1.35 4.54 -14.25
N GLU A 159 -2.36 4.87 -15.05
CA GLU A 159 -2.97 6.22 -15.08
C GLU A 159 -3.64 6.55 -13.74
N VAL A 160 -4.46 5.62 -13.21
CA VAL A 160 -5.20 5.81 -11.97
C VAL A 160 -4.30 5.90 -10.74
N ILE A 161 -3.23 5.10 -10.66
CA ILE A 161 -2.31 5.13 -9.51
C ILE A 161 -1.34 6.32 -9.57
N ALA A 162 -1.14 6.96 -10.73
CA ALA A 162 -0.11 7.98 -10.91
C ALA A 162 -0.16 9.12 -9.88
N PRO A 163 -1.33 9.75 -9.57
CA PRO A 163 -1.40 10.79 -8.55
C PRO A 163 -0.93 10.31 -7.17
N ILE A 164 -1.27 9.07 -6.80
CA ILE A 164 -0.89 8.47 -5.52
C ILE A 164 0.60 8.12 -5.50
N ALA A 165 1.13 7.62 -6.61
CA ALA A 165 2.54 7.32 -6.75
C ALA A 165 3.39 8.61 -6.66
N ASP A 166 2.93 9.71 -7.25
CA ASP A 166 3.56 11.03 -7.14
C ASP A 166 3.52 11.59 -5.71
N ALA A 167 2.56 11.15 -4.89
CA ALA A 167 2.43 11.53 -3.50
C ALA A 167 3.39 10.77 -2.54
N VAL A 168 4.22 9.83 -3.01
CA VAL A 168 5.15 9.04 -2.15
C VAL A 168 6.11 9.91 -1.34
N ASP A 169 6.53 11.06 -1.88
CA ASP A 169 7.45 11.95 -1.20
C ASP A 169 6.78 12.72 -0.06
N ASN A 170 5.57 13.23 -0.31
CA ASN A 170 4.81 14.05 0.64
C ASN A 170 4.03 13.22 1.67
N HIS A 171 3.54 12.05 1.27
CA HIS A 171 2.62 11.21 2.05
C HIS A 171 3.04 9.72 2.13
N PRO A 172 4.30 9.39 2.46
CA PRO A 172 4.76 8.00 2.52
C PRO A 172 3.92 7.14 3.48
N ASP A 173 3.44 7.71 4.59
CA ASP A 173 2.54 7.04 5.54
C ASP A 173 1.18 6.66 4.96
N LYS A 174 0.67 7.41 3.98
CA LYS A 174 -0.62 7.12 3.35
C LYS A 174 -0.46 6.12 2.21
N VAL A 175 0.58 6.29 1.39
CA VAL A 175 0.87 5.39 0.28
C VAL A 175 1.21 3.98 0.79
N ARG A 176 1.89 3.84 1.94
CA ARG A 176 2.15 2.50 2.53
C ARG A 176 0.87 1.72 2.81
N TRP A 177 -0.22 2.37 3.24
CA TRP A 177 -1.47 1.68 3.55
C TRP A 177 -2.12 1.13 2.29
N LEU A 178 -2.09 1.90 1.19
CA LEU A 178 -2.54 1.41 -0.12
C LEU A 178 -1.71 0.21 -0.56
N LEU A 179 -0.37 0.25 -0.42
CA LEU A 179 0.48 -0.87 -0.80
C LEU A 179 0.19 -2.13 0.03
N ILE A 180 -0.03 -1.99 1.35
CA ILE A 180 -0.45 -3.10 2.22
C ILE A 180 -1.81 -3.67 1.78
N GLY A 181 -2.74 -2.79 1.39
CA GLY A 181 -4.03 -3.19 0.82
C GLY A 181 -3.87 -3.96 -0.50
N LEU A 182 -3.02 -3.49 -1.42
CA LEU A 182 -2.69 -4.21 -2.67
C LEU A 182 -2.10 -5.60 -2.40
N ILE A 183 -1.22 -5.75 -1.41
CA ILE A 183 -0.69 -7.08 -1.00
C ILE A 183 -1.84 -7.99 -0.54
N SER A 184 -2.78 -7.43 0.23
CA SER A 184 -3.95 -8.16 0.75
C SER A 184 -4.92 -8.56 -0.36
N VAL A 185 -5.12 -7.71 -1.37
CA VAL A 185 -5.94 -8.03 -2.54
C VAL A 185 -5.26 -9.06 -3.43
N GLU A 186 -3.95 -8.96 -3.64
CA GLU A 186 -3.17 -9.93 -4.40
C GLU A 186 -3.22 -11.33 -3.77
N GLU A 187 -3.18 -11.43 -2.43
CA GLU A 187 -3.34 -12.72 -1.73
C GLU A 187 -4.68 -13.40 -2.07
N ARG A 188 -5.73 -12.61 -2.32
CA ARG A 188 -7.08 -13.10 -2.65
C ARG A 188 -7.28 -13.36 -4.14
N GLN A 189 -6.78 -12.49 -5.01
CA GLN A 189 -7.06 -12.53 -6.46
C GLN A 189 -5.99 -13.25 -7.30
N GLN A 190 -4.74 -13.30 -6.83
CA GLN A 190 -3.59 -13.89 -7.53
C GLN A 190 -3.34 -13.28 -8.93
N ASN A 191 -3.48 -11.95 -9.07
CA ASN A 191 -3.08 -11.23 -10.28
C ASN A 191 -1.65 -10.69 -10.14
N THR A 192 -0.71 -11.63 -10.00
CA THR A 192 0.68 -11.35 -9.63
C THR A 192 1.38 -10.40 -10.61
N ALA A 193 1.15 -10.55 -11.92
CA ALA A 193 1.76 -9.67 -12.91
C ALA A 193 1.31 -8.20 -12.73
N GLN A 194 0.03 -7.98 -12.47
CA GLN A 194 -0.53 -6.66 -12.23
C GLN A 194 -0.04 -6.08 -10.90
N PHE A 195 0.01 -6.88 -9.83
CA PHE A 195 0.59 -6.46 -8.55
C PHE A 195 2.03 -5.94 -8.72
N TRP A 196 2.89 -6.71 -9.40
CA TRP A 196 4.29 -6.31 -9.58
C TRP A 196 4.48 -5.12 -10.52
N LEU A 197 3.56 -4.88 -11.45
CA LEU A 197 3.54 -3.64 -12.23
C LEU A 197 3.36 -2.43 -11.29
N LEU A 198 2.33 -2.46 -10.45
CA LEU A 198 2.02 -1.38 -9.50
C LEU A 198 3.13 -1.22 -8.46
N TRP A 199 3.64 -2.32 -7.91
CA TRP A 199 4.76 -2.32 -6.98
C TRP A 199 6.00 -1.64 -7.59
N LYS A 200 6.33 -1.92 -8.86
CA LYS A 200 7.48 -1.29 -9.54
C LYS A 200 7.31 0.21 -9.70
N MET A 201 6.10 0.67 -10.01
CA MET A 201 5.82 2.11 -10.12
C MET A 201 6.05 2.81 -8.78
N LEU A 202 5.59 2.21 -7.68
CA LEU A 202 5.82 2.73 -6.34
C LEU A 202 7.30 2.66 -5.94
N ALA A 203 7.97 1.55 -6.24
CA ALA A 203 9.40 1.37 -5.96
C ALA A 203 10.25 2.43 -6.67
N GLU A 204 9.90 2.79 -7.90
CA GLU A 204 10.59 3.85 -8.64
C GLU A 204 10.41 5.23 -7.97
N LYS A 205 9.22 5.51 -7.44
CA LYS A 205 9.00 6.74 -6.68
C LYS A 205 9.76 6.74 -5.35
N VAL A 206 9.82 5.60 -4.67
CA VAL A 206 10.63 5.43 -3.45
C VAL A 206 12.11 5.66 -3.73
N ARG A 207 12.68 5.12 -4.83
CA ARG A 207 14.10 5.34 -5.19
C ARG A 207 14.47 6.81 -5.30
N ASN A 208 13.54 7.65 -5.74
CA ASN A 208 13.74 9.06 -5.99
C ASN A 208 13.24 9.96 -4.84
N ALA A 209 12.80 9.39 -3.72
CA ALA A 209 12.20 10.14 -2.62
C ALA A 209 13.25 10.98 -1.86
N ILE A 210 12.90 12.22 -1.55
CA ILE A 210 13.74 13.21 -0.87
C ILE A 210 13.98 12.79 0.58
N TRP A 211 12.99 12.17 1.21
CA TRP A 211 13.10 11.69 2.60
C TRP A 211 14.14 10.57 2.80
N LEU A 212 14.62 9.92 1.73
CA LEU A 212 15.68 8.91 1.82
C LEU A 212 16.99 9.47 2.38
N ALA A 213 17.30 10.74 2.15
CA ALA A 213 18.50 11.39 2.66
C ALA A 213 18.53 11.46 4.21
N TRP A 214 17.38 11.31 4.85
CA TRP A 214 17.17 11.50 6.29
C TRP A 214 16.54 10.28 6.95
N ILE A 215 16.55 9.12 6.28
CA ILE A 215 15.80 7.93 6.68
C ILE A 215 16.30 7.31 8.00
N ASP A 216 17.57 7.50 8.36
CA ASP A 216 18.18 7.00 9.63
C ASP A 216 18.08 8.01 10.79
N ASN A 217 17.35 9.12 10.61
CA ASN A 217 17.12 10.07 11.69
C ASN A 217 16.11 9.52 12.72
N GLU A 218 16.05 10.14 13.90
CA GLU A 218 15.20 9.69 15.02
C GLU A 218 13.69 9.60 14.67
N TYR A 219 13.22 10.44 13.73
CA TYR A 219 11.82 10.47 13.27
C TYR A 219 11.74 10.45 11.74
N PRO A 220 11.94 9.29 11.10
CA PRO A 220 12.02 9.21 9.66
C PRO A 220 10.63 9.08 9.04
N GLY A 221 10.22 10.08 8.25
CA GLY A 221 8.89 10.10 7.60
C GLY A 221 8.61 8.91 6.68
N GLY A 222 9.66 8.27 6.12
CA GLY A 222 9.52 7.19 5.14
C GLY A 222 9.83 5.78 5.62
N ALA A 223 10.23 5.56 6.89
CA ALA A 223 10.68 4.23 7.32
C ALA A 223 9.58 3.16 7.21
N GLU A 224 8.34 3.53 7.47
CA GLU A 224 7.20 2.65 7.32
C GLU A 224 6.86 2.34 5.84
N MET A 225 7.12 3.27 4.94
CA MET A 225 7.03 3.02 3.49
C MET A 225 8.13 2.06 3.03
N ILE A 226 9.34 2.15 3.61
CA ILE A 226 10.42 1.19 3.38
C ILE A 226 9.99 -0.22 3.84
N LEU A 227 9.38 -0.36 5.02
CA LEU A 227 8.86 -1.67 5.45
C LEU A 227 7.82 -2.22 4.45
N ALA A 228 6.85 -1.39 4.04
CA ALA A 228 5.82 -1.81 3.10
C ALA A 228 6.37 -2.20 1.71
N ILE A 229 7.33 -1.44 1.15
CA ILE A 229 7.91 -1.73 -0.17
C ILE A 229 8.75 -3.01 -0.15
N PHE A 230 9.39 -3.33 0.99
CA PHE A 230 10.03 -4.63 1.22
C PHE A 230 9.06 -5.76 1.57
N LEU A 231 7.74 -5.53 1.43
CA LEU A 231 6.70 -6.50 1.72
C LEU A 231 6.71 -6.96 3.19
N VAL A 232 7.20 -6.13 4.10
CA VAL A 232 7.16 -6.39 5.55
C VAL A 232 5.80 -5.98 6.07
N THR A 233 4.90 -6.95 6.17
CA THR A 233 3.54 -6.78 6.67
C THR A 233 3.28 -7.76 7.83
N TRP A 234 2.03 -7.85 8.28
CA TRP A 234 1.59 -8.76 9.36
C TRP A 234 1.55 -10.24 8.91
N TRP A 235 2.66 -10.76 8.40
CA TRP A 235 2.81 -12.18 8.08
C TRP A 235 2.62 -13.01 9.34
N LYS A 236 1.86 -14.11 9.25
CA LYS A 236 1.71 -15.05 10.35
C LYS A 236 3.06 -15.65 10.73
N ASP A 237 3.23 -15.96 12.02
CA ASP A 237 4.44 -16.61 12.50
C ASP A 237 4.73 -17.91 11.74
N GLY A 238 5.97 -18.04 11.29
CA GLY A 238 6.42 -19.20 10.53
C GLY A 238 6.10 -19.18 9.03
N VAL A 239 5.45 -18.14 8.50
CA VAL A 239 5.33 -17.94 7.05
C VAL A 239 6.70 -17.57 6.50
N ARG A 240 7.21 -18.41 5.59
CA ARG A 240 8.54 -18.26 4.99
C ARG A 240 8.54 -18.13 3.47
N HIS A 241 7.35 -18.18 2.88
CA HIS A 241 7.17 -18.16 1.45
C HIS A 241 5.82 -17.51 1.13
N TRP A 242 5.85 -16.64 0.13
CA TRP A 242 4.66 -16.05 -0.46
C TRP A 242 4.65 -16.37 -1.95
N ARG A 243 3.57 -17.01 -2.43
CA ARG A 243 3.49 -17.53 -3.80
C ARG A 243 3.66 -16.42 -4.85
N SER A 244 3.10 -15.24 -4.62
CA SER A 244 3.21 -14.12 -5.56
C SER A 244 4.64 -13.56 -5.64
N LEU A 245 5.59 -14.01 -4.81
CA LEU A 245 7.01 -13.65 -4.92
C LEU A 245 7.76 -14.49 -5.97
N GLU A 246 7.21 -15.62 -6.41
CA GLU A 246 7.86 -16.53 -7.35
C GLU A 246 8.19 -15.83 -8.67
N GLY A 247 9.46 -15.83 -9.07
CA GLY A 247 9.92 -15.13 -10.28
C GLY A 247 10.09 -13.61 -10.13
N HIS A 248 9.77 -13.04 -8.96
CA HIS A 248 9.81 -11.60 -8.72
C HIS A 248 10.75 -11.15 -7.59
N ALA A 249 11.38 -12.09 -6.86
CA ALA A 249 12.31 -11.78 -5.78
C ALA A 249 13.46 -10.84 -6.19
N GLU A 250 13.91 -10.89 -7.45
CA GLU A 250 14.97 -10.01 -7.95
C GLU A 250 14.58 -8.53 -7.93
N HIS A 251 13.29 -8.20 -8.04
CA HIS A 251 12.84 -6.81 -7.90
C HIS A 251 13.13 -6.25 -6.51
N ILE A 252 12.94 -7.07 -5.47
CA ILE A 252 13.25 -6.71 -4.08
C ILE A 252 14.76 -6.57 -3.89
N HIS A 253 15.53 -7.51 -4.46
CA HIS A 253 17.00 -7.49 -4.37
C HIS A 253 17.61 -6.27 -5.06
N ALA A 254 17.13 -5.94 -6.26
CA ALA A 254 17.56 -4.75 -6.98
C ALA A 254 17.21 -3.48 -6.20
N LEU A 255 15.99 -3.38 -5.65
CA LEU A 255 15.61 -2.24 -4.83
C LEU A 255 16.50 -2.09 -3.58
N PHE A 256 16.83 -3.20 -2.91
CA PHE A 256 17.76 -3.19 -1.77
C PHE A 256 19.13 -2.63 -2.11
N GLU A 257 19.64 -2.95 -3.31
CA GLU A 257 20.95 -2.50 -3.77
C GLU A 257 20.92 -1.03 -4.21
N ASP A 258 19.82 -0.56 -4.80
CA ASP A 258 19.64 0.81 -5.30
C ASP A 258 19.44 1.86 -4.20
N LEU A 259 18.91 1.47 -3.03
CA LEU A 259 18.59 2.42 -1.95
C LEU A 259 19.86 2.95 -1.23
N PRO A 260 19.77 3.72 -0.13
CA PRO A 260 20.93 4.02 0.72
C PRO A 260 21.38 2.83 1.59
N ALA A 261 22.69 2.72 1.84
CA ALA A 261 23.28 1.70 2.72
C ALA A 261 23.15 2.11 4.19
N CYS A 262 21.97 1.89 4.76
CA CYS A 262 21.60 2.42 6.06
C CYS A 262 20.81 1.40 6.91
N SER A 263 20.60 1.69 8.19
CA SER A 263 20.03 0.74 9.16
C SER A 263 18.58 0.36 8.85
N GLU A 264 17.83 1.30 8.30
CA GLU A 264 16.39 1.24 8.04
C GLU A 264 16.09 0.27 6.89
N VAL A 265 16.82 0.44 5.79
CA VAL A 265 16.76 -0.40 4.61
C VAL A 265 17.27 -1.81 4.92
N LEU A 266 18.35 -1.92 5.71
CA LEU A 266 18.86 -3.20 6.16
C LEU A 266 17.84 -3.97 7.01
N ASP A 267 17.20 -3.30 7.99
CA ASP A 267 16.18 -3.94 8.83
C ASP A 267 15.01 -4.47 8.01
N ALA A 268 14.49 -3.65 7.08
CA ALA A 268 13.39 -4.04 6.21
C ALA A 268 13.75 -5.25 5.33
N TYR A 269 14.93 -5.24 4.72
CA TYR A 269 15.38 -6.36 3.88
C TYR A 269 15.65 -7.64 4.67
N VAL A 270 16.25 -7.55 5.87
CA VAL A 270 16.45 -8.72 6.74
C VAL A 270 15.12 -9.30 7.22
N ARG A 271 14.13 -8.46 7.54
CA ARG A 271 12.76 -8.92 7.86
C ARG A 271 12.10 -9.62 6.69
N PHE A 272 12.23 -9.08 5.48
CA PHE A 272 11.78 -9.73 4.26
C PHE A 272 12.39 -11.14 4.13
N LEU A 273 13.72 -11.26 4.25
CA LEU A 273 14.43 -12.55 4.16
C LEU A 273 14.02 -13.53 5.26
N TYR A 274 13.75 -13.04 6.48
CA TYR A 274 13.34 -13.85 7.61
C TYR A 274 11.94 -14.45 7.45
N HIS A 275 11.03 -13.66 6.88
CA HIS A 275 9.68 -14.08 6.54
C HIS A 275 9.66 -14.64 5.11
N ILE A 276 8.93 -14.00 4.20
CA ILE A 276 8.56 -14.54 2.89
C ILE A 276 9.73 -14.73 1.89
N GLY A 277 10.89 -14.13 2.17
CA GLY A 277 12.05 -14.09 1.29
C GLY A 277 13.04 -15.25 1.46
N GLU A 278 12.74 -16.27 2.27
CA GLU A 278 13.70 -17.34 2.61
C GLU A 278 14.23 -18.09 1.37
N GLN A 279 13.46 -18.16 0.28
CA GLN A 279 13.90 -18.74 -1.00
C GLN A 279 15.10 -18.02 -1.64
N SER A 280 15.37 -16.77 -1.24
CA SER A 280 16.54 -16.01 -1.70
C SER A 280 17.82 -16.41 -0.96
N LEU A 281 17.71 -17.15 0.12
CA LEU A 281 18.84 -17.66 0.89
C LEU A 281 19.30 -19.02 0.33
N PRO A 282 20.61 -19.32 0.41
CA PRO A 282 21.64 -18.57 1.13
C PRO A 282 22.28 -17.41 0.34
N THR A 283 22.02 -17.27 -0.96
CA THR A 283 22.68 -16.27 -1.83
C THR A 283 22.50 -14.84 -1.33
N ALA A 284 21.34 -14.50 -0.75
CA ALA A 284 21.08 -13.17 -0.19
C ALA A 284 22.04 -12.75 0.94
N PHE A 285 22.73 -13.68 1.62
CA PHE A 285 23.78 -13.33 2.59
C PHE A 285 24.92 -12.53 1.94
N VAL A 286 25.24 -12.81 0.68
CA VAL A 286 26.26 -12.05 -0.07
C VAL A 286 25.81 -10.60 -0.26
N ARG A 287 24.54 -10.38 -0.60
CA ARG A 287 23.97 -9.04 -0.77
C ARG A 287 23.99 -8.26 0.56
N VAL A 288 23.60 -8.89 1.67
CA VAL A 288 23.66 -8.29 3.01
C VAL A 288 25.11 -7.91 3.38
N ALA A 289 26.07 -8.82 3.18
CA ALA A 289 27.47 -8.57 3.47
C ALA A 289 28.04 -7.43 2.63
N MET A 290 27.75 -7.42 1.33
CA MET A 290 28.17 -6.34 0.43
C MET A 290 27.59 -5.00 0.88
N ARG A 291 26.32 -4.99 1.29
CA ARG A 291 25.65 -3.77 1.73
C ARG A 291 26.25 -3.19 3.00
N LEU A 292 26.52 -4.03 3.99
CA LEU A 292 27.20 -3.62 5.21
C LEU A 292 28.59 -3.03 4.92
N LYS A 293 29.33 -3.60 3.95
CA LYS A 293 30.63 -3.06 3.52
C LYS A 293 30.55 -1.69 2.83
N GLN A 294 29.41 -1.36 2.23
CA GLN A 294 29.19 -0.06 1.56
C GLN A 294 28.82 1.06 2.56
N GLY A 295 28.22 0.70 3.70
CA GLY A 295 27.85 1.65 4.75
C GLY A 295 28.78 1.60 5.97
N GLU A 296 28.23 1.92 7.13
CA GLU A 296 28.90 1.76 8.43
C GLU A 296 28.27 0.58 9.19
N PRO A 297 28.89 -0.62 9.20
CA PRO A 297 28.27 -1.83 9.75
C PRO A 297 27.71 -1.67 11.17
N MET A 298 28.47 -1.01 12.06
CA MET A 298 28.07 -0.83 13.46
C MET A 298 26.85 0.09 13.61
N LYS A 299 26.72 1.12 12.76
CA LYS A 299 25.52 1.97 12.76
C LYS A 299 24.33 1.25 12.15
N MET A 300 24.55 0.49 11.08
CA MET A 300 23.51 -0.26 10.40
C MET A 300 22.92 -1.39 11.26
N LEU A 301 23.73 -1.97 12.15
CA LEU A 301 23.32 -3.04 13.07
C LEU A 301 22.83 -2.52 14.44
N THR A 302 22.56 -1.23 14.58
CA THR A 302 22.06 -0.64 15.85
C THR A 302 20.68 -1.16 16.26
N LYS A 303 19.84 -1.52 15.29
CA LYS A 303 18.50 -2.05 15.54
C LYS A 303 18.60 -3.49 16.06
N ARG A 304 18.25 -3.68 17.34
CA ARG A 304 18.31 -5.00 18.02
C ARG A 304 17.54 -6.10 17.28
N ASN A 305 16.42 -5.76 16.64
CA ASN A 305 15.65 -6.73 15.85
C ASN A 305 16.44 -7.22 14.64
N THR A 306 17.17 -6.34 13.94
CA THR A 306 17.98 -6.71 12.76
C THR A 306 19.07 -7.72 13.12
N VAL A 307 19.80 -7.47 14.21
CA VAL A 307 20.83 -8.39 14.73
C VAL A 307 20.24 -9.75 15.05
N PHE A 308 19.14 -9.79 15.81
CA PHE A 308 18.46 -11.03 16.18
C PHE A 308 17.98 -11.83 14.96
N LEU A 309 17.35 -11.16 13.99
CA LEU A 309 16.83 -11.81 12.79
C LEU A 309 17.97 -12.35 11.90
N LEU A 310 19.06 -11.59 11.77
CA LEU A 310 20.23 -12.02 11.02
C LEU A 310 20.92 -13.22 11.68
N GLU A 311 21.05 -13.23 13.01
CA GLU A 311 21.53 -14.39 13.77
C GLU A 311 20.65 -15.62 13.52
N ALA A 312 19.33 -15.47 13.63
CA ALA A 312 18.40 -16.57 13.43
C ALA A 312 18.46 -17.13 12.00
N LEU A 313 18.63 -16.27 10.99
CA LEU A 313 18.86 -16.68 9.61
C LEU A 313 20.17 -17.43 9.47
N LEU A 314 21.29 -16.87 9.94
CA LEU A 314 22.61 -17.52 9.86
C LEU A 314 22.61 -18.88 10.56
N GLN A 315 21.99 -18.99 11.73
CA GLN A 315 21.90 -20.23 12.49
C GLN A 315 21.23 -21.36 11.70
N ARG A 316 20.13 -21.06 10.98
CA ARG A 316 19.42 -22.04 10.14
C ARG A 316 20.32 -22.63 9.06
N TYR A 317 21.21 -21.83 8.47
CA TYR A 317 22.05 -22.27 7.35
C TYR A 317 23.42 -22.79 7.79
N VAL A 318 24.05 -22.18 8.79
CA VAL A 318 25.34 -22.63 9.34
C VAL A 318 25.22 -24.04 9.90
N TYR A 319 24.15 -24.33 10.65
CA TYR A 319 23.92 -25.66 11.21
C TYR A 319 23.09 -26.58 10.29
N GLY A 320 22.11 -26.03 9.58
CA GLY A 320 21.22 -26.84 8.75
C GLY A 320 21.79 -27.22 7.38
N ARG A 321 22.65 -26.38 6.78
CA ARG A 321 23.17 -26.58 5.41
C ARG A 321 24.65 -26.14 5.25
N PRO A 322 25.58 -26.61 6.11
CA PRO A 322 26.97 -26.13 6.10
C PRO A 322 27.72 -26.39 4.79
N LEU A 323 27.45 -27.52 4.12
CA LEU A 323 28.10 -27.87 2.84
C LEU A 323 27.73 -26.88 1.73
N GLU A 324 26.48 -26.44 1.69
CA GLU A 324 25.99 -25.46 0.71
C GLU A 324 26.75 -24.14 0.87
N LEU A 325 26.88 -23.65 2.10
CA LEU A 325 27.60 -22.42 2.42
C LEU A 325 29.10 -22.50 2.07
N LYS A 326 29.73 -23.66 2.29
CA LYS A 326 31.17 -23.86 2.09
C LYS A 326 31.55 -24.12 0.63
N SER A 327 30.61 -24.61 -0.16
CA SER A 327 30.84 -24.96 -1.57
C SER A 327 31.19 -23.75 -2.44
N LYS A 328 30.70 -22.56 -2.08
CA LYS A 328 30.90 -21.31 -2.82
C LYS A 328 31.76 -20.34 -2.02
N ARG A 329 32.86 -19.89 -2.62
CA ARG A 329 33.83 -18.99 -1.97
C ARG A 329 33.16 -17.70 -1.48
N ASP A 330 32.41 -17.02 -2.33
CA ASP A 330 31.79 -15.73 -2.01
C ASP A 330 30.78 -15.85 -0.87
N LEU A 331 30.03 -16.96 -0.85
CA LEU A 331 29.06 -17.24 0.20
C LEU A 331 29.75 -17.53 1.54
N ARG A 332 30.81 -18.34 1.53
CA ARG A 332 31.63 -18.61 2.71
C ARG A 332 32.24 -17.32 3.27
N GLU A 333 32.81 -16.47 2.42
CA GLU A 333 33.40 -15.19 2.83
C GLU A 333 32.34 -14.22 3.37
N ALA A 334 31.17 -14.15 2.74
CA ALA A 334 30.05 -13.35 3.22
C ALA A 334 29.56 -13.83 4.60
N VAL A 335 29.33 -15.13 4.79
CA VAL A 335 28.88 -15.70 6.06
C VAL A 335 29.90 -15.45 7.18
N LEU A 336 31.20 -15.66 6.92
CA LEU A 336 32.25 -15.38 7.91
C LEU A 336 32.27 -13.90 8.29
N PHE A 337 32.22 -13.00 7.30
CA PHE A 337 32.17 -11.56 7.55
C PHE A 337 30.95 -11.16 8.41
N LEU A 338 29.77 -11.71 8.11
CA LEU A 338 28.57 -11.43 8.91
C LEU A 338 28.70 -11.96 10.34
N LEU A 339 29.25 -13.16 10.53
CA LEU A 339 29.49 -13.72 11.85
C LEU A 339 30.51 -12.90 12.64
N ASP A 340 31.61 -12.46 12.01
CA ASP A 340 32.60 -11.58 12.63
C ASP A 340 31.97 -10.28 13.12
N LEU A 341 31.17 -9.61 12.28
CA LEU A 341 30.45 -8.39 12.65
C LEU A 341 29.48 -8.60 13.83
N LEU A 342 28.77 -9.73 13.85
CA LEU A 342 27.85 -10.04 14.94
C LEU A 342 28.61 -10.33 16.25
N VAL A 343 29.76 -10.98 16.19
CA VAL A 343 30.65 -11.18 17.35
C VAL A 343 31.14 -9.84 17.90
N GLU A 344 31.57 -8.93 17.02
CA GLU A 344 31.98 -7.58 17.41
C GLU A 344 30.82 -6.78 18.04
N ASN A 345 29.57 -7.05 17.62
CA ASN A 345 28.35 -6.52 18.26
C ASN A 345 27.94 -7.26 19.55
N GLY A 346 28.75 -8.19 20.05
CA GLY A 346 28.53 -8.90 21.32
C GLY A 346 27.68 -10.16 21.22
N SER A 347 27.44 -10.69 20.02
CA SER A 347 26.67 -11.92 19.83
C SER A 347 27.44 -13.17 20.23
N SER A 348 27.08 -13.74 21.37
CA SER A 348 27.62 -15.04 21.81
C SER A 348 27.19 -16.20 20.91
N ALA A 349 26.02 -16.12 20.27
CA ALA A 349 25.54 -17.12 19.33
C ALA A 349 26.39 -17.10 18.05
N ALA A 350 26.69 -15.92 17.51
CA ALA A 350 27.57 -15.78 16.35
C ALA A 350 28.98 -16.29 16.62
N PHE A 351 29.51 -16.11 17.83
CA PHE A 351 30.82 -16.64 18.21
C PHE A 351 30.86 -18.17 18.08
N ARG A 352 29.85 -18.86 18.62
CA ARG A 352 29.74 -20.33 18.50
C ARG A 352 29.57 -20.77 17.05
N MET A 353 28.65 -20.13 16.31
CA MET A 353 28.43 -20.41 14.89
C MET A 353 29.70 -20.29 14.07
N ARG A 354 30.51 -19.25 14.34
CA ARG A 354 31.78 -19.02 13.65
C ARG A 354 32.79 -20.12 13.94
N ASP A 355 32.97 -20.47 15.21
CA ASP A 355 33.91 -21.51 15.63
C ASP A 355 33.55 -22.87 15.00
N ASP A 356 32.27 -23.23 15.04
CA ASP A 356 31.75 -24.45 14.42
C ASP A 356 31.91 -24.43 12.89
N PHE A 357 31.62 -23.29 12.24
CA PHE A 357 31.69 -23.15 10.79
C PHE A 357 33.12 -23.26 10.26
N VAL A 358 34.09 -22.67 10.95
CA VAL A 358 35.53 -22.76 10.61
C VAL A 358 36.06 -24.17 10.92
N THR A 359 35.76 -24.73 12.09
CA THR A 359 36.32 -26.03 12.52
C THR A 359 35.86 -27.18 11.63
N SER A 360 34.60 -27.19 11.22
CA SER A 360 34.08 -28.20 10.30
C SER A 360 34.64 -28.10 8.87
N ALA A 361 35.48 -27.10 8.54
CA ALA A 361 36.20 -27.02 7.26
C ALA A 361 37.58 -27.70 7.32
N SER A 362 38.09 -28.00 8.52
CA SER A 362 39.39 -28.67 8.73
C SER A 362 39.29 -30.21 8.76
N LEU A 363 38.07 -30.75 8.67
CA LEU A 363 37.75 -32.20 8.78
C LEU A 363 37.32 -32.85 7.46
N THR A 364 37.47 -32.14 6.34
CA THR A 364 37.29 -32.64 4.96
C THR A 364 38.50 -32.26 4.14
#